data_AF-A0A8T5TVY7-F1
#
_entry.id   AF-A0A8T5TVY7-F1
#
_cell.length_a   1.000
_cell.length_b   1.000
_cell.length_c   1.000
_cell.angle_alpha   90.00
_cell.angle_beta   90.00
_cell.angle_gamma   90.00
#
_symmetry.space_group_name_H-M   'P 1'
#
loop_
_entity.id
_entity.type
_entity.pdbx_description
1 polymer ?
#
loop_
_entity_poly.entity_id
_entity_poly.type
_entity_poly.pdbx_seq_one_letter_code
_entity_poly.pdbx_strand_id
1 'polypeptide(L)' 'MLKLKKVIPRTFEQICLDKLKELGKSTASEWASAMGYETHNALAKVIRRIAKETPDKLIINYDRKPRYYQAI' A
#
# COMPACT_ATOMS: atom_id res chain seq x y z
N MET A 1 7.35 33.65 -13.02
CA MET A 1 6.88 33.20 -11.70
C MET A 1 6.90 31.67 -11.65
N LEU A 2 7.89 31.08 -10.98
CA LEU A 2 7.90 29.64 -10.69
C LEU A 2 6.94 29.38 -9.52
N LYS A 3 5.80 28.73 -9.80
CA LYS A 3 4.90 28.26 -8.75
C LYS A 3 5.59 27.07 -8.07
N LEU A 4 6.12 27.28 -6.85
CA LEU A 4 6.56 26.19 -5.99
C LEU A 4 5.37 25.26 -5.74
N LYS A 5 5.41 24.04 -6.27
CA LYS A 5 4.42 23.00 -5.94
C LYS A 5 4.52 22.73 -4.45
N LYS A 6 3.42 22.95 -3.73
CA LYS A 6 3.29 22.61 -2.31
C LYS A 6 3.52 21.10 -2.15
N VAL A 7 4.69 20.71 -1.64
CA VAL A 7 4.99 19.30 -1.35
C VAL A 7 4.21 18.93 -0.10
N ILE A 8 3.08 18.26 -0.26
CA ILE A 8 2.37 17.66 0.87
C ILE A 8 3.24 16.49 1.33
N PRO A 9 3.75 16.47 2.57
CA PRO A 9 4.50 15.32 3.07
C PRO A 9 3.61 14.08 2.99
N ARG A 10 4.03 13.09 2.21
CA ARG A 10 3.32 11.81 2.10
C ARG A 10 3.73 10.91 3.25
N THR A 11 2.76 10.34 3.95
CA THR A 11 3.03 9.29 4.94
C THR A 11 3.51 8.04 4.20
N PHE A 12 4.25 7.18 4.90
CA PHE A 12 4.72 5.92 4.32
C PHE A 12 3.55 5.03 3.87
N GLU A 13 2.44 5.08 4.61
CA GLU A 13 1.18 4.43 4.27
C GLU A 13 0.64 4.92 2.92
N GLN A 14 0.69 6.23 2.65
CA GLN A 14 0.25 6.79 1.38
C GLN A 14 1.16 6.33 0.23
N ILE A 15 2.47 6.28 0.43
CA ILE A 15 3.41 5.75 -0.59
C ILE A 15 3.08 4.28 -0.90
N CYS A 16 2.80 3.48 0.14
CA CYS A 16 2.41 2.09 -0.04
C CYS A 16 1.12 1.99 -0.85
N LEU A 17 0.09 2.77 -0.51
CA LEU A 17 -1.20 2.80 -1.21
C LEU A 17 -1.05 3.25 -2.67
N ASP A 18 -0.27 4.29 -2.93
CA ASP A 18 0.04 4.76 -4.28
C ASP A 18 0.67 3.62 -5.10
N LYS A 19 1.64 2.91 -4.52
CA LYS A 19 2.27 1.76 -5.18
C LYS A 19 1.28 0.61 -5.42
N LEU A 20 0.41 0.34 -4.46
CA LEU A 20 -0.62 -0.68 -4.62
C LEU A 20 -1.62 -0.31 -5.73
N LYS A 21 -1.93 0.98 -5.88
CA LYS A 21 -2.78 1.51 -6.96
C LYS A 21 -2.13 1.33 -8.32
N GLU A 22 -0.82 1.51 -8.43
CA GLU A 22 -0.05 1.20 -9.65
C GLU A 22 -0.09 -0.30 -10.00
N LEU A 23 -0.05 -1.18 -9.00
CA LEU A 23 -0.13 -2.64 -9.19
C LEU A 23 -1.56 -3.13 -9.51
N GLY A 24 -2.57 -2.34 -9.18
CA GLY A 24 -3.99 -2.70 -9.28
C GLY A 24 -4.43 -3.70 -8.20
N LYS A 25 -3.91 -4.93 -8.26
CA LYS A 25 -4.19 -5.99 -7.27
C LYS A 25 -2.94 -6.83 -7.04
N SER A 26 -2.55 -7.00 -5.79
CA SER A 26 -1.36 -7.79 -5.46
C SER A 26 -1.47 -8.48 -4.10
N THR A 27 -0.67 -9.52 -3.91
CA THR A 27 -0.42 -10.11 -2.60
C THR A 27 0.51 -9.22 -1.78
N ALA A 28 0.54 -9.42 -0.45
CA ALA A 28 1.47 -8.69 0.42
C ALA A 28 2.94 -8.89 0.02
N SER A 29 3.30 -10.08 -0.50
CA SER A 29 4.66 -10.38 -0.96
C SER A 29 4.99 -9.62 -2.24
N GLU A 30 4.11 -9.67 -3.26
CA GLU A 30 4.30 -8.94 -4.52
C GLU A 30 4.37 -7.43 -4.27
N TRP A 31 3.52 -6.92 -3.39
CA TRP A 31 3.55 -5.52 -2.98
C TRP A 31 4.86 -5.14 -2.28
N ALA A 32 5.34 -5.98 -1.36
CA ALA A 32 6.63 -5.77 -0.69
C ALA A 32 7.79 -5.77 -1.69
N SER A 33 7.83 -6.73 -2.62
CA SER A 33 8.84 -6.82 -3.67
C SER A 33 8.80 -5.61 -4.61
N ALA A 34 7.61 -5.14 -4.99
CA ALA A 34 7.43 -3.95 -5.82
C ALA A 34 7.87 -2.64 -5.12
N MET A 35 7.91 -2.65 -3.79
CA MET A 35 8.45 -1.58 -2.96
C MET A 35 9.98 -1.71 -2.71
N GLY A 36 10.61 -2.76 -3.25
CA GLY A 36 12.04 -3.02 -3.10
C GLY A 36 12.43 -3.80 -1.83
N TYR A 37 11.47 -4.37 -1.11
CA TYR A 37 11.77 -5.22 0.05
C TYR A 37 12.10 -6.65 -0.38
N GLU A 38 13.17 -7.20 0.21
CA GLU A 38 13.54 -8.62 0.04
C GLU A 38 12.61 -9.56 0.81
N THR A 39 12.06 -9.09 1.94
CA THR A 39 11.23 -9.91 2.82
C THR A 39 9.75 -9.79 2.47
N HIS A 40 9.12 -10.94 2.20
CA HIS A 40 7.70 -11.08 1.84
C HIS A 40 6.70 -10.49 2.87
N ASN A 41 7.10 -10.30 4.12
CA ASN A 41 6.24 -9.79 5.20
C ASN A 41 6.57 -8.34 5.63
N ALA A 42 7.45 -7.64 4.91
CA ALA A 42 7.92 -6.29 5.28
C ALA A 42 6.76 -5.28 5.46
N LEU A 43 5.68 -5.45 4.69
CA LEU A 43 4.51 -4.58 4.76
C LEU A 43 3.45 -5.00 5.80
N ALA A 44 3.65 -6.10 6.53
CA ALA A 44 2.61 -6.64 7.43
C ALA A 44 2.17 -5.67 8.54
N LYS A 45 3.08 -4.82 9.04
CA LYS A 45 2.73 -3.78 10.03
C LYS A 45 1.96 -2.63 9.40
N VAL A 46 2.37 -2.21 8.20
CA VAL A 46 1.73 -1.13 7.44
C VAL A 46 0.33 -1.52 7.01
N ILE A 47 0.15 -2.72 6.45
CA ILE A 47 -1.14 -3.26 6.05
C ILE A 47 -2.11 -3.27 7.24
N ARG A 48 -1.66 -3.73 8.42
CA ARG A 48 -2.49 -3.71 9.64
C ARG A 48 -2.86 -2.31 10.08
N ARG A 49 -1.94 -1.35 9.96
CA ARG A 49 -2.19 0.05 10.30
C ARG A 49 -3.20 0.68 9.35
N ILE A 50 -2.99 0.54 8.03
CA ILE A 50 -3.91 1.04 6.99
C ILE A 50 -5.31 0.46 7.19
N ALA A 51 -5.41 -0.86 7.38
CA ALA A 51 -6.70 -1.52 7.59
C ALA A 51 -7.43 -1.05 8.86
N LYS A 52 -6.68 -0.58 9.88
CA LYS A 52 -7.24 -0.09 11.15
C LYS A 52 -7.61 1.40 11.09
N GLU A 53 -6.73 2.22 10.55
CA GLU A 53 -6.83 3.69 10.61
C GLU A 53 -7.54 4.29 9.39
N THR A 54 -7.44 3.64 8.23
CA THR A 54 -8.00 4.08 6.95
C THR A 54 -8.59 2.89 6.18
N PRO A 55 -9.62 2.21 6.74
CA PRO A 55 -10.20 1.03 6.11
C PRO A 55 -10.84 1.33 4.74
N ASP A 56 -11.26 2.57 4.52
CA ASP A 56 -11.84 3.11 3.29
C ASP A 56 -10.85 3.19 2.11
N LYS A 57 -9.54 2.99 2.35
CA LYS A 57 -8.49 3.08 1.32
C LYS A 57 -7.95 1.74 0.85
N LEU A 58 -8.33 0.64 1.51
CA LEU A 58 -7.75 -0.68 1.27
C LEU A 58 -8.81 -1.77 1.22
N ILE A 59 -8.95 -2.42 0.06
CA ILE A 59 -9.74 -3.63 -0.10
C ILE A 59 -8.84 -4.83 0.23
N ILE A 60 -9.33 -5.70 1.11
CA ILE A 60 -8.67 -6.96 1.48
C ILE A 60 -9.59 -8.11 1.07
N ASN A 61 -9.13 -8.96 0.16
CA ASN A 61 -9.86 -10.17 -0.21
C ASN A 61 -9.50 -11.31 0.76
N TYR A 62 -10.47 -11.70 1.59
CA TYR A 62 -10.31 -12.72 2.64
C TYR A 62 -10.62 -14.15 2.16
N ASP A 63 -11.20 -14.31 0.97
CA ASP A 63 -11.79 -15.58 0.52
C ASP A 63 -10.74 -16.60 0.06
N ARG A 64 -9.52 -16.16 -0.25
CA ARG A 64 -8.41 -17.02 -0.68
C ARG A 64 -7.09 -16.66 0.00
N LYS A 65 -6.24 -17.67 0.20
CA LYS A 65 -4.83 -17.51 0.56
C LYS A 65 -3.96 -17.75 -0.69
N PRO A 66 -2.92 -16.93 -0.94
CA PRO A 66 -2.57 -15.70 -0.23
C PRO A 66 -3.64 -14.60 -0.37
N ARG A 67 -3.74 -13.71 0.63
CA ARG A 67 -4.68 -12.58 0.58
C ARG A 67 -4.25 -11.59 -0.49
N TYR A 68 -5.22 -11.07 -1.22
CA TYR A 68 -5.00 -10.01 -2.19
C TYR A 68 -5.47 -8.67 -1.64
N TYR A 69 -4.75 -7.63 -2.03
CA TYR A 69 -4.93 -6.25 -1.62
C TYR A 69 -5.13 -5.38 -2.84
N GLN A 70 -5.97 -4.36 -2.71
CA GLN A 70 -6.19 -3.34 -3.73
C GLN A 70 -6.43 -1.99 -3.05
N ALA A 71 -5.80 -0.94 -3.57
CA ALA A 71 -6.04 0.43 -3.13
C ALA A 71 -7.29 0.99 -3.83
N ILE A 72 -8.08 1.78 -3.10
CA ILE A 72 -9.25 2.51 -3.62
C ILE A 72 -8.80 3.87 -4.17
#